data_AF-A0A3G4V6S2-F1
#
_entry.id   AF-A0A3G4V6S2-F1
#
_cell.length_a   1.000
_cell.length_b   1.000
_cell.length_c   1.000
_cell.angle_alpha   90.00
_cell.angle_beta   90.00
_cell.angle_gamma   90.00
#
_symmetry.space_group_name_H-M   'P 1'
#
loop_
_entity.id
_entity.type
_entity.pdbx_description
1 polymer ?
#
loop_
_entity_poly.entity_id
_entity_poly.type
_entity_poly.pdbx_seq_one_letter_code
_entity_poly.pdbx_strand_id
1 'polypeptide(L)'
;MNMYQPIKISLQVPKELDGSPQANLTMRPPETNDVILAQKQSRIIAEGNLVDDNAEHEAHLFANLTNTTRDFIGSLAQYDYLQLQKAYDCFLLPIPQFAARSALLFPSSVEESPSKSSEDSA
;
A
#
# COMPACT_ATOMS: atom_id res chain seq x y z
N MET A 1 19.48 1.31 9.46
CA MET A 1 18.85 1.52 8.14
C MET A 1 17.69 0.54 8.04
N ASN A 2 16.47 1.01 7.77
CA ASN A 2 15.34 0.12 7.45
C ASN A 2 15.63 -0.52 6.09
N MET A 3 15.69 -1.84 6.05
CA MET A 3 16.07 -2.58 4.83
C MET A 3 14.88 -2.78 3.88
N TYR A 4 13.66 -2.84 4.42
CA TYR A 4 12.44 -2.69 3.64
C TYR A 4 12.06 -1.21 3.56
N GLN A 5 11.89 -0.70 2.34
CA GLN A 5 11.48 0.68 2.09
C GLN A 5 9.99 0.72 1.74
N PRO A 6 9.26 1.81 2.04
CA PRO A 6 7.89 1.96 1.57
C PRO A 6 7.79 1.90 0.04
N ILE A 7 6.68 1.33 -0.46
CA ILE A 7 6.40 1.26 -1.90
C ILE A 7 5.34 2.30 -2.25
N LYS A 8 5.65 3.19 -3.21
CA LYS A 8 4.67 4.12 -3.79
C LYS A 8 3.91 3.41 -4.90
N ILE A 9 2.58 3.44 -4.82
CA ILE A 9 1.67 2.76 -5.74
C ILE A 9 0.83 3.84 -6.41
N SER A 10 0.94 3.98 -7.73
CA SER A 10 0.10 4.89 -8.50
C SER A 10 -1.24 4.21 -8.82
N LEU A 11 -2.32 4.87 -8.46
CA LEU A 11 -3.68 4.43 -8.76
C LEU A 11 -4.01 4.78 -10.20
N GLN A 12 -4.57 3.84 -10.93
CA GLN A 12 -5.12 4.05 -12.27
C GLN A 12 -6.34 4.96 -12.22
N VAL A 13 -7.18 4.81 -11.18
CA VAL A 13 -8.35 5.64 -10.98
C VAL A 13 -8.20 6.39 -9.66
N PRO A 14 -8.11 7.74 -9.66
CA PRO A 14 -8.07 8.51 -8.43
C PRO A 14 -9.31 8.25 -7.56
N LYS A 15 -9.11 8.13 -6.25
CA LYS A 15 -10.18 7.84 -5.27
C LYS A 15 -10.14 8.86 -4.14
N GLU A 16 -11.32 9.27 -3.67
CA GLU A 16 -11.41 10.21 -2.56
C GLU A 16 -11.01 9.55 -1.25
N LEU A 17 -10.11 10.20 -0.52
CA LEU A 17 -9.77 9.88 0.86
C LEU A 17 -9.79 11.20 1.64
N ASP A 18 -10.58 11.26 2.70
CA ASP A 18 -10.73 12.46 3.55
C ASP A 18 -11.09 13.74 2.75
N GLY A 19 -11.93 13.59 1.72
CA GLY A 19 -12.38 14.70 0.86
C GLY A 19 -11.34 15.20 -0.15
N SER A 20 -10.21 14.51 -0.30
CA SER A 20 -9.19 14.83 -1.31
C SER A 20 -8.99 13.67 -2.28
N PRO A 21 -8.91 13.92 -3.61
CA PRO A 21 -8.64 12.88 -4.58
C PRO A 21 -7.19 12.40 -4.44
N GLN A 22 -7.01 11.11 -4.14
CA GLN A 22 -5.72 10.45 -4.08
C GLN A 22 -5.46 9.72 -5.40
N ALA A 23 -4.34 10.04 -6.03
CA ALA A 23 -3.84 9.33 -7.22
C ALA A 23 -2.68 8.38 -6.88
N ASN A 24 -2.14 8.45 -5.66
CA ASN A 24 -1.04 7.61 -5.22
C ASN A 24 -1.26 7.19 -3.77
N LEU A 25 -0.84 5.98 -3.46
CA LEU A 25 -0.77 5.44 -2.10
C LEU A 25 0.67 5.11 -1.78
N THR A 26 1.01 5.09 -0.49
CA THR A 26 2.30 4.59 -0.02
C THR A 26 2.05 3.44 0.94
N MET A 27 2.47 2.24 0.56
CA MET A 27 2.42 1.07 1.42
C MET A 27 3.72 0.98 2.23
N ARG A 28 3.62 1.09 3.56
CA ARG A 28 4.76 0.90 4.45
C ARG A 28 5.06 -0.59 4.68
N PRO A 29 6.28 -0.95 5.11
CA PRO A 29 6.57 -2.31 5.56
C PRO A 29 5.61 -2.77 6.66
N PRO A 30 5.16 -4.04 6.65
CA PRO A 30 4.22 -4.54 7.64
C PRO A 30 4.86 -4.70 9.02
N GLU A 31 4.12 -4.31 10.04
CA GLU A 31 4.41 -4.62 11.44
C GLU A 31 3.51 -5.76 11.92
N THR A 32 3.94 -6.49 12.96
CA THR A 32 3.15 -7.58 13.54
C THR A 32 1.75 -7.13 13.97
N ASN A 33 1.64 -5.89 14.46
CA ASN A 33 0.36 -5.37 14.92
C ASN A 33 -0.65 -5.18 13.79
N ASP A 34 -0.19 -4.89 12.56
CA ASP A 34 -1.07 -4.71 11.40
C ASP A 34 -1.83 -6.00 11.08
N VAL A 35 -1.10 -7.12 11.10
CA VAL A 35 -1.65 -8.46 10.83
C VAL A 35 -2.60 -8.86 11.95
N ILE A 36 -2.21 -8.68 13.22
CA ILE A 36 -3.05 -9.03 14.37
C ILE A 36 -4.36 -8.23 14.37
N LEU A 37 -4.30 -6.93 14.07
CA LEU A 37 -5.49 -6.08 14.04
C LEU A 37 -6.41 -6.48 12.88
N ALA A 38 -5.86 -6.68 11.69
CA ALA A 38 -6.63 -7.12 10.53
C ALA A 38 -7.33 -8.47 10.77
N GLN A 39 -6.68 -9.44 11.43
CA GLN A 39 -7.28 -10.74 11.78
C GLN A 39 -8.43 -10.60 12.78
N LYS A 40 -8.36 -9.64 13.70
CA LYS A 40 -9.43 -9.41 14.66
C LYS A 40 -10.66 -8.79 13.99
N GLN A 41 -10.42 -7.91 13.02
CA GLN A 41 -11.47 -7.17 12.33
C GLN A 41 -12.22 -8.02 11.30
N SER A 42 -11.61 -9.08 10.78
CA SER A 42 -12.17 -9.97 9.76
C SER A 42 -13.05 -11.11 10.27
N ARG A 43 -13.32 -11.16 11.59
CA ARG A 43 -14.11 -12.24 12.18
C ARG A 43 -15.59 -11.97 12.02
N ILE A 44 -16.29 -12.91 11.39
CA ILE A 44 -17.74 -12.87 11.24
C ILE A 44 -18.38 -14.04 12.01
N ILE A 45 -19.63 -13.86 12.43
CA ILE A 45 -20.43 -14.94 13.02
C ILE A 45 -21.27 -15.56 11.90
N ALA A 46 -20.98 -16.82 11.56
CA ALA A 46 -21.77 -17.63 10.65
C ALA A 46 -22.27 -18.86 11.39
N GLU A 47 -23.59 -19.07 11.42
CA GLU A 47 -24.23 -20.24 12.04
C GLU A 47 -23.81 -20.47 13.52
N GLY A 48 -23.56 -19.39 14.26
CA GLY A 48 -23.14 -19.45 15.66
C GLY A 48 -21.66 -19.72 15.89
N ASN A 49 -20.87 -19.88 14.82
CA ASN A 49 -19.42 -20.04 14.88
C ASN A 49 -18.70 -18.77 14.39
N LEU A 50 -17.53 -18.48 14.96
CA LEU A 50 -16.63 -17.45 14.44
C LEU A 50 -15.88 -18.04 13.23
N VAL A 51 -16.03 -17.40 12.08
CA VAL A 51 -15.35 -17.75 10.84
C VAL A 51 -14.51 -16.56 10.38
N ASP A 52 -13.31 -16.83 9.89
CA ASP A 52 -12.44 -15.80 9.31
C ASP A 52 -12.85 -15.51 7.86
N ASP A 53 -13.13 -14.23 7.57
CA ASP A 53 -13.29 -13.75 6.20
C ASP A 53 -11.94 -13.26 5.66
N ASN A 54 -11.31 -14.08 4.81
CA ASN A 54 -9.98 -13.79 4.26
C ASN A 54 -9.97 -12.51 3.40
N ALA A 55 -11.06 -12.21 2.68
CA ALA A 55 -11.12 -11.01 1.85
C ALA A 55 -11.20 -9.76 2.74
N GLU A 56 -12.01 -9.84 3.80
CA GLU A 56 -12.12 -8.75 4.77
C GLU A 56 -10.82 -8.55 5.55
N HIS A 57 -10.14 -9.64 5.89
CA HIS A 57 -8.82 -9.62 6.50
C HIS A 57 -7.82 -8.84 5.65
N GLU A 58 -7.73 -9.17 4.37
CA GLU A 58 -6.81 -8.53 3.44
C GLU A 58 -7.11 -7.02 3.29
N ALA A 59 -8.39 -6.66 3.17
CA ALA A 59 -8.79 -5.26 3.05
C ALA A 59 -8.40 -4.43 4.29
N HIS A 60 -8.57 -4.98 5.50
CA HIS A 60 -8.12 -4.33 6.73
C HIS A 60 -6.59 -4.25 6.82
N LEU A 61 -5.89 -5.30 6.40
CA LEU A 61 -4.43 -5.29 6.37
C LEU A 61 -3.93 -4.17 5.46
N PHE A 62 -4.43 -4.09 4.22
CA PHE A 62 -4.00 -3.05 3.29
C PHE A 62 -4.35 -1.65 3.80
N ALA A 63 -5.51 -1.45 4.41
CA ALA A 63 -5.86 -0.19 5.03
C ALA A 63 -4.83 0.24 6.09
N ASN A 64 -4.41 -0.68 6.97
CA ASN A 64 -3.39 -0.41 7.98
C ASN A 64 -2.03 -0.06 7.35
N LEU A 65 -1.65 -0.75 6.26
CA LEU A 65 -0.36 -0.57 5.59
C LEU A 65 -0.29 0.68 4.70
N THR A 66 -1.43 1.19 4.23
CA THR A 66 -1.50 2.42 3.43
C THR A 66 -1.95 3.64 4.23
N ASN A 67 -2.18 3.49 5.53
CA ASN A 67 -2.79 4.51 6.40
C ASN A 67 -4.10 5.05 5.84
N THR A 68 -4.97 4.13 5.37
CA THR A 68 -6.31 4.44 4.85
C THR A 68 -7.37 3.69 5.64
N THR A 69 -8.61 3.70 5.16
CA THR A 69 -9.71 2.93 5.76
C THR A 69 -10.02 1.69 4.94
N ARG A 70 -10.68 0.69 5.55
CA ARG A 70 -11.18 -0.49 4.84
C ARG A 70 -12.13 -0.10 3.71
N ASP A 71 -13.02 0.86 3.96
CA ASP A 71 -14.00 1.30 2.96
C ASP A 71 -13.32 1.96 1.75
N PHE A 72 -12.26 2.72 1.99
CA PHE A 72 -11.43 3.24 0.91
C PHE A 72 -10.85 2.11 0.07
N ILE A 73 -10.25 1.09 0.71
CA ILE A 73 -9.69 -0.09 0.03
C ILE A 73 -10.76 -0.83 -0.78
N GLY A 74 -11.94 -1.05 -0.21
CA GLY A 74 -13.07 -1.70 -0.89
C GLY A 74 -13.66 -0.88 -2.05
N SER A 75 -13.39 0.43 -2.09
CA SER A 75 -13.84 1.31 -3.17
C SER A 75 -12.90 1.36 -4.37
N LEU A 76 -11.69 0.81 -4.25
CA LEU A 76 -10.69 0.84 -5.31
C LEU A 76 -11.16 0.10 -6.57
N ALA A 77 -10.63 0.49 -7.72
CA ALA A 77 -10.80 -0.34 -8.91
C ALA A 77 -10.06 -1.68 -8.71
N GLN A 78 -10.59 -2.76 -9.30
CA GLN A 78 -9.99 -4.10 -9.14
C GLN A 78 -8.50 -4.12 -9.50
N TYR A 79 -8.10 -3.41 -10.55
CA TYR A 79 -6.70 -3.33 -10.95
C TYR A 79 -5.83 -2.67 -9.87
N ASP A 80 -6.30 -1.57 -9.27
CA ASP A 80 -5.59 -0.86 -8.22
C ASP A 80 -5.47 -1.70 -6.94
N TYR A 81 -6.51 -2.46 -6.61
CA TYR A 81 -6.47 -3.43 -5.52
C TYR A 81 -5.40 -4.52 -5.75
N LEU A 82 -5.30 -5.06 -6.97
CA LEU A 82 -4.25 -6.03 -7.33
C LEU A 82 -2.84 -5.43 -7.21
N GLN A 83 -2.68 -4.12 -7.43
CA GLN A 83 -1.40 -3.46 -7.25
C GLN A 83 -1.00 -3.39 -5.76
N LEU A 84 -1.97 -3.26 -4.85
CA LEU A 84 -1.72 -3.37 -3.40
C LEU A 84 -1.23 -4.77 -3.03
N GLN A 85 -1.87 -5.82 -3.54
CA GLN A 85 -1.45 -7.21 -3.30
C GLN A 85 0.01 -7.45 -3.73
N LYS A 86 0.37 -7.01 -4.95
CA LYS A 86 1.74 -7.14 -5.45
C LYS A 86 2.76 -6.37 -4.61
N ALA A 87 2.38 -5.19 -4.10
CA ALA A 87 3.25 -4.42 -3.23
C ALA A 87 3.47 -5.14 -1.89
N TYR A 88 2.41 -5.69 -1.30
CA TYR A 88 2.50 -6.48 -0.08
C TYR A 88 3.39 -7.71 -0.26
N ASP A 89 3.21 -8.46 -1.35
CA ASP A 89 4.01 -9.64 -1.67
C ASP A 89 5.52 -9.34 -1.71
N CYS A 90 5.91 -8.13 -2.13
CA CYS A 90 7.32 -7.73 -2.14
C CYS A 90 7.94 -7.75 -0.73
N PHE A 91 7.18 -7.36 0.31
CA PHE A 91 7.65 -7.35 1.70
C PHE A 91 7.85 -8.75 2.29
N LEU A 92 7.28 -9.78 1.67
CA LEU A 92 7.45 -11.18 2.09
C LEU A 92 8.73 -11.82 1.53
N LEU A 93 9.44 -11.11 0.64
CA LEU A 93 10.67 -11.58 0.01
C LEU A 93 11.90 -11.16 0.83
N PRO A 94 13.02 -11.91 0.78
CA PRO A 94 14.30 -11.43 1.31
C PRO A 94 14.67 -10.06 0.77
N ILE A 95 15.32 -9.22 1.58
CA ILE A 95 15.67 -7.82 1.25
C ILE A 95 16.27 -7.64 -0.16
N PRO A 96 17.24 -8.45 -0.63
CA PRO A 96 17.77 -8.28 -1.99
C PRO A 96 16.71 -8.47 -3.07
N GLN A 97 15.80 -9.42 -2.88
CA GLN A 97 14.71 -9.71 -3.80
C GLN A 97 13.60 -8.66 -3.71
N PHE A 98 13.30 -8.16 -2.50
CA PHE A 98 12.43 -7.02 -2.30
C PHE A 98 12.92 -5.83 -3.13
N ALA A 99 14.18 -5.42 -2.98
CA ALA A 99 14.73 -4.26 -3.69
C ALA A 99 14.64 -4.42 -5.21
N ALA A 100 14.94 -5.62 -5.73
CA ALA A 100 14.85 -5.91 -7.15
C ALA A 100 13.40 -5.91 -7.66
N ARG A 101 12.47 -6.56 -6.94
CA ARG A 101 11.05 -6.65 -7.33
C ARG A 101 10.33 -5.31 -7.21
N SER A 102 10.59 -4.57 -6.14
CA SER A 102 9.99 -3.25 -5.93
C SER A 102 10.42 -2.28 -7.04
N ALA A 103 11.71 -2.26 -7.40
CA ALA A 103 12.21 -1.42 -8.48
C ALA A 103 11.60 -1.78 -9.85
N LEU A 104 11.39 -3.08 -10.11
CA LEU A 104 10.81 -3.56 -11.37
C LEU A 104 9.32 -3.25 -11.49
N LEU A 105 8.56 -3.44 -10.40
CA LEU A 105 7.10 -3.34 -10.41
C LEU A 105 6.59 -1.93 -10.12
N PHE A 106 7.35 -1.16 -9.36
CA PHE A 106 7.00 0.18 -8.88
C PHE A 106 8.15 1.16 -9.17
N PRO A 107 8.44 1.43 -10.45
CA PRO A 107 9.47 2.37 -10.82
C PRO A 107 9.13 3.74 -10.22
N SER A 108 10.06 4.32 -9.49
CA SER A 108 9.96 5.71 -9.09
C SER A 108 9.92 6.53 -10.37
N SER A 109 8.79 7.17 -10.69
CA SER A 109 8.80 8.22 -11.71
C SER A 109 9.86 9.22 -11.25
N VAL A 110 10.92 9.38 -12.04
CA VAL A 110 11.96 10.36 -11.79
C VAL A 110 11.28 11.73 -11.87
N GLU A 111 10.79 12.25 -10.74
CA GLU A 111 10.66 13.69 -10.59
C GLU A 111 12.10 14.21 -10.51
N GLU A 112 12.64 14.50 -11.70
CA GLU A 112 13.76 15.42 -11.88
C GLU A 112 13.54 16.58 -10.92
N SER A 113 14.36 16.65 -9.88
CA SER A 113 14.52 17.90 -9.15
C SER A 113 15.17 18.85 -10.14
N PRO A 114 14.50 19.92 -10.62
CA PRO A 114 15.21 20.93 -11.35
C PRO A 114 15.99 21.68 -10.26
N SER A 115 17.23 21.25 -10.03
CA SER A 115 18.23 22.08 -9.38
C SER A 115 18.29 23.36 -10.20
N LYS A 116 17.58 24.39 -9.73
CA LYS A 116 17.76 25.76 -10.17
C LYS A 116 19.20 26.11 -9.85
N SER A 117 20.10 25.94 -10.81
CA SER A 117 21.33 26.71 -10.84
C SER A 117 20.89 28.15 -11.05
N SER A 118 20.90 28.92 -9.97
CA SER A 118 20.77 30.37 -10.03
C SER A 118 21.83 30.89 -10.99
N GLU A 119 21.39 31.45 -12.12
CA GLU A 119 22.15 32.45 -12.84
C GLU A 119 22.39 33.59 -11.85
N ASP A 120 23.64 33.77 -11.42
CA ASP A 120 24.07 35.01 -10.80
C ASP A 120 24.87 35.79 -11.85
N SER A 121 24.33 36.96 -12.17
CA SER A 121 24.89 37.89 -13.13
C SER A 121 26.05 38.64 -12.50
N ALA A 122 27.19 38.69 -13.18
CA ALA A 122 28.21 39.73 -12.98
C ALA A 122 28.97 39.97 -14.29
#